data_AF-A0A7L7E8J3-F1
#
_entry.id   AF-A0A7L7E8J3-F1
#
_cell.length_a   1.000
_cell.length_b   1.000
_cell.length_c   1.000
_cell.angle_alpha   90.00
_cell.angle_beta   90.00
_cell.angle_gamma   90.00
#
_symmetry.space_group_name_H-M   'P 1'
#
loop_
_entity.id
_entity.type
_entity.pdbx_description
1 polymer ?
#
loop_
_entity_poly.entity_id
_entity_poly.type
_entity_poly.pdbx_seq_one_letter_code
_entity_poly.pdbx_strand_id
1 'polypeptide(L)'
;MTTITRENAEIKSFITGFLSDPAHDNQSSDSLLANVFRIALASLEAEPVAWKATFTQIDHEYNTFTAMYSDKAEAERWVRLHEIGDFRAEITPLYAAPSAPVIPDGWISCSERMPEKNQNVLISVNFDSSLVEPLICSARYTGSTFRRGDATIKPGNGIEQATHWMPLPEPPQEVN
;
A
#
# COMPACT_ATOMS: atom_id res chain seq x y z
N MET A 1 -34.66 -2.66 14.11
CA MET A 1 -33.19 -2.49 14.24
C MET A 1 -32.68 -3.72 14.95
N THR A 2 -31.77 -4.50 14.36
CA THR A 2 -31.21 -5.70 15.00
C THR A 2 -30.16 -5.28 16.04
N THR A 3 -29.89 -6.14 17.04
CA THR A 3 -28.94 -5.84 18.13
C THR A 3 -27.56 -5.41 17.59
N ILE A 4 -27.11 -6.06 16.51
CA ILE A 4 -25.86 -5.76 15.79
C ILE A 4 -25.83 -4.33 15.25
N THR A 5 -26.97 -3.81 14.76
CA THR A 5 -27.04 -2.42 14.26
C THR A 5 -26.91 -1.39 15.38
N ARG A 6 -27.40 -1.71 16.60
CA ARG A 6 -27.29 -0.80 17.75
C ARG A 6 -25.87 -0.75 18.29
N GLU A 7 -25.24 -1.92 18.47
CA GLU A 7 -23.85 -2.03 18.93
C GLU A 7 -22.89 -1.32 17.95
N ASN A 8 -23.08 -1.50 16.65
CA ASN A 8 -22.26 -0.80 15.65
C ASN A 8 -22.42 0.73 15.72
N ALA A 9 -23.63 1.23 16.00
CA ALA A 9 -23.88 2.66 16.15
C ALA A 9 -23.22 3.24 17.42
N GLU A 10 -23.27 2.50 18.52
CA GLU A 10 -22.61 2.86 19.78
C GLU A 10 -21.08 2.90 19.61
N ILE A 11 -20.49 1.88 18.97
CA ILE A 11 -19.05 1.82 18.68
C ILE A 11 -18.63 2.97 17.75
N LYS A 12 -19.38 3.22 16.68
CA LYS A 12 -19.12 4.33 15.76
C LYS A 12 -19.15 5.68 16.51
N SER A 13 -20.17 5.90 17.33
CA SER A 13 -20.31 7.12 18.12
C SER A 13 -19.12 7.31 19.09
N PHE A 14 -18.67 6.25 19.74
CA PHE A 14 -17.51 6.29 20.63
C PHE A 14 -16.24 6.67 19.87
N ILE A 15 -15.96 6.00 18.75
CA ILE A 15 -14.77 6.25 17.94
C ILE A 15 -14.75 7.68 17.40
N THR A 16 -15.88 8.16 16.86
CA THR A 16 -15.98 9.54 16.36
C THR A 16 -15.77 10.56 17.48
N GLY A 17 -16.33 10.31 18.67
CA GLY A 17 -16.12 11.17 19.85
C GLY A 17 -14.64 11.23 20.25
N PHE A 18 -13.98 10.07 20.33
CA PHE A 18 -12.57 9.98 20.67
C PHE A 18 -11.68 10.74 19.67
N LEU A 19 -11.91 10.55 18.36
CA LEU A 19 -11.12 11.19 17.30
C LEU A 19 -11.35 12.69 17.17
N SER A 20 -12.41 13.23 17.78
CA SER A 20 -12.79 14.66 17.70
C SER A 20 -12.44 15.44 18.97
N ASP A 21 -11.95 14.78 20.03
CA ASP A 21 -11.63 15.42 21.31
C ASP A 21 -10.22 16.06 21.26
N PRO A 22 -10.11 17.40 21.37
CA PRO A 22 -8.81 18.08 21.38
C PRO A 22 -7.90 17.69 22.55
N ALA A 23 -8.47 17.13 23.63
CA ALA A 23 -7.72 16.60 24.77
C ALA A 23 -7.01 15.27 24.46
N HIS A 24 -7.23 14.70 23.27
CA HIS A 24 -6.53 13.54 22.74
C HIS A 24 -5.57 13.89 21.59
N ASP A 25 -5.77 15.02 20.91
CA ASP A 25 -4.90 15.54 19.84
C ASP A 25 -3.51 15.99 20.31
N ASN A 26 -3.37 16.37 21.59
CA ASN A 26 -2.09 16.68 22.23
C ASN A 26 -1.20 15.43 22.44
N GLN A 27 -1.72 14.22 22.18
CA GLN A 27 -0.96 13.00 21.96
C GLN A 27 -1.18 12.47 20.54
N SER A 28 -0.74 13.27 19.56
CA SER A 28 -0.43 12.88 18.19
C SER A 28 -1.62 12.37 17.38
N SER A 29 -1.98 13.17 16.37
CA SER A 29 -2.71 12.76 15.17
C SER A 29 -2.12 11.52 14.48
N ASP A 30 -0.93 11.05 14.88
CA ASP A 30 -0.23 9.86 14.40
C ASP A 30 -0.01 8.79 15.49
N SER A 31 -0.68 8.89 16.64
CA SER A 31 -0.59 7.86 17.66
C SER A 31 -1.13 6.52 17.15
N LEU A 32 -0.53 5.42 17.61
CA LEU A 32 -0.96 4.07 17.24
C LEU A 32 -2.45 3.86 17.56
N LEU A 33 -2.92 4.40 18.68
CA LEU A 33 -4.32 4.28 19.10
C LEU A 33 -5.26 5.04 18.16
N ALA A 34 -4.94 6.29 17.80
CA ALA A 34 -5.73 7.06 16.84
C ALA A 34 -5.75 6.38 15.45
N ASN A 35 -4.62 5.80 15.03
CA ASN A 35 -4.55 4.99 13.80
C ASN A 35 -5.48 3.78 13.85
N VAL A 36 -5.48 3.02 14.94
CA VAL A 36 -6.40 1.89 15.14
C VAL A 36 -7.85 2.33 15.05
N PHE A 37 -8.21 3.44 15.70
CA PHE A 37 -9.58 3.96 15.65
C PHE A 37 -10.00 4.45 14.26
N ARG A 38 -9.10 5.09 13.51
CA ARG A 38 -9.36 5.45 12.10
C ARG A 38 -9.60 4.22 11.22
N ILE A 39 -8.80 3.16 11.40
CA ILE A 39 -9.00 1.88 10.68
C ILE A 39 -10.34 1.26 11.05
N ALA A 40 -10.67 1.22 12.34
CA ALA A 40 -11.95 0.67 12.82
C ALA A 40 -13.14 1.48 12.25
N LEU A 41 -13.06 2.82 12.25
CA LEU A 41 -14.10 3.67 11.67
C LEU A 41 -14.25 3.43 10.17
N ALA A 42 -13.15 3.41 9.42
CA ALA A 42 -13.16 3.12 7.99
C ALA A 42 -13.76 1.73 7.69
N SER A 43 -13.49 0.74 8.54
CA SER A 43 -14.08 -0.60 8.42
C SER A 43 -15.59 -0.61 8.70
N LEU A 44 -16.07 0.23 9.63
CA LEU A 44 -17.51 0.35 9.93
C LEU A 44 -18.28 1.12 8.86
N GLU A 45 -17.60 1.99 8.12
CA GLU A 45 -18.17 2.82 7.05
C GLU A 45 -17.96 2.24 5.65
N ALA A 46 -17.18 1.16 5.52
CA ALA A 46 -16.89 0.55 4.23
C ALA A 46 -18.18 0.12 3.51
N GLU A 47 -18.29 0.49 2.25
CA GLU A 47 -19.35 0.03 1.37
C GLU A 47 -18.94 -1.31 0.73
N PRO A 48 -19.84 -2.31 0.65
CA PRO A 48 -19.55 -3.55 -0.06
C PRO A 48 -19.30 -3.28 -1.55
N VAL A 49 -18.29 -3.94 -2.11
CA VAL A 49 -17.96 -3.88 -3.54
C VAL A 49 -18.61 -4.99 -4.36
N ALA A 50 -19.07 -6.05 -3.68
CA ALA A 50 -19.76 -7.17 -4.28
C ALA A 50 -20.58 -7.93 -3.23
N TRP A 51 -21.50 -8.77 -3.69
CA TRP A 51 -22.33 -9.65 -2.88
C TRP A 51 -22.16 -11.09 -3.33
N LYS A 52 -21.81 -11.95 -2.38
CA LYS A 52 -21.77 -13.40 -2.56
C LYS A 52 -23.10 -13.96 -2.10
N ALA A 53 -23.83 -14.66 -2.96
CA ALA A 53 -25.00 -15.42 -2.56
C ALA A 53 -24.72 -16.91 -2.65
N THR A 54 -24.87 -17.62 -1.53
CA THR A 54 -24.74 -19.08 -1.46
C THR A 54 -26.12 -19.67 -1.34
N PHE A 55 -26.49 -20.55 -2.27
CA PHE A 55 -27.80 -21.20 -2.36
C PHE A 55 -27.65 -22.67 -2.02
N THR A 56 -28.51 -23.19 -1.17
CA THR A 56 -28.56 -24.60 -0.76
C THR A 56 -29.98 -25.12 -0.90
N GLN A 57 -30.16 -26.21 -1.63
CA GLN A 57 -31.47 -26.83 -1.76
C GLN A 57 -31.92 -27.41 -0.41
N ILE A 58 -33.18 -27.16 -0.06
CA ILE A 58 -33.84 -27.75 1.09
C ILE A 58 -33.95 -29.27 0.86
N ASP A 59 -33.66 -30.05 1.89
CA ASP A 59 -33.63 -31.53 1.89
C ASP A 59 -32.56 -32.19 1.00
N HIS A 60 -31.78 -31.43 0.24
CA HIS A 60 -30.67 -31.93 -0.59
C HIS A 60 -29.43 -31.03 -0.49
N GLU A 61 -28.75 -31.08 0.67
CA GLU A 61 -27.66 -30.14 1.00
C GLU A 61 -26.44 -30.21 0.05
N TYR A 62 -26.23 -31.35 -0.63
CA TYR A 62 -25.18 -31.51 -1.63
C TYR A 62 -25.41 -30.65 -2.88
N ASN A 63 -26.64 -30.18 -3.11
CA ASN A 63 -26.97 -29.23 -4.17
C ASN A 63 -26.82 -27.79 -3.64
N THR A 64 -25.56 -27.41 -3.44
CA THR A 64 -25.17 -26.07 -3.00
C THR A 64 -24.31 -25.40 -4.07
N PHE A 65 -24.64 -24.16 -4.41
CA PHE A 65 -23.85 -23.36 -5.35
C PHE A 65 -23.70 -21.92 -4.86
N THR A 66 -22.73 -21.20 -5.43
CA THR A 66 -22.46 -19.81 -5.07
C THR A 66 -22.39 -18.96 -6.33
N ALA A 67 -22.98 -17.77 -6.26
CA ALA A 67 -22.94 -16.77 -7.30
C ALA A 67 -22.47 -15.42 -6.74
N MET A 68 -21.88 -14.62 -7.62
CA MET A 68 -21.31 -13.30 -7.32
C MET A 68 -22.10 -12.23 -8.04
N TYR A 69 -22.42 -11.15 -7.33
CA TYR A 69 -23.20 -10.04 -7.86
C TYR A 69 -22.52 -8.71 -7.54
N SER A 70 -22.54 -7.79 -8.51
CA SER A 70 -22.04 -6.42 -8.32
C SER A 70 -23.10 -5.48 -7.75
N ASP A 71 -24.35 -5.92 -7.62
CA ASP A 71 -25.46 -5.15 -7.08
C ASP A 71 -26.26 -5.98 -6.07
N LYS A 72 -26.61 -5.36 -4.93
CA LYS A 72 -27.35 -6.03 -3.87
C LYS A 72 -28.77 -6.40 -4.29
N ALA A 73 -29.46 -5.51 -5.00
CA ALA A 73 -30.85 -5.74 -5.38
C ALA A 73 -30.97 -6.87 -6.42
N GLU A 74 -29.96 -7.03 -7.28
CA GLU A 74 -29.82 -8.18 -8.17
C GLU A 74 -29.65 -9.48 -7.36
N ALA A 75 -28.73 -9.51 -6.39
CA ALA A 75 -28.54 -10.67 -5.51
C ALA A 75 -29.86 -11.04 -4.80
N GLU A 76 -30.54 -10.08 -4.20
CA GLU A 76 -31.83 -10.27 -3.53
C GLU A 76 -32.93 -10.75 -4.48
N ARG A 77 -32.94 -10.27 -5.73
CA ARG A 77 -33.89 -10.73 -6.76
C ARG A 77 -33.67 -12.20 -7.09
N TRP A 78 -32.42 -12.63 -7.24
CA TRP A 78 -32.09 -14.03 -7.50
C TRP A 78 -32.38 -14.93 -6.30
N VAL A 79 -32.17 -14.45 -5.07
CA VAL A 79 -32.57 -15.15 -3.85
C VAL A 79 -34.08 -15.41 -3.84
N ARG A 80 -34.91 -14.36 -4.03
CA ARG A 80 -36.37 -14.52 -4.08
C ARG A 80 -36.84 -15.51 -5.15
N LEU A 81 -36.15 -15.57 -6.30
CA LEU A 81 -36.49 -16.53 -7.36
C LEU A 81 -36.18 -17.98 -6.94
N HIS A 82 -35.03 -18.22 -6.31
CA HIS A 82 -34.61 -19.56 -5.91
C HIS A 82 -35.33 -20.07 -4.65
N GLU A 83 -35.83 -19.18 -3.80
CA GLU A 83 -36.74 -19.54 -2.71
C GLU A 83 -38.01 -20.27 -3.23
N ILE A 84 -38.50 -19.92 -4.42
CA ILE A 84 -39.65 -20.61 -5.05
C ILE A 84 -39.31 -22.06 -5.44
N GLY A 85 -38.02 -22.35 -5.65
CA GLY A 85 -37.51 -23.68 -6.01
C GLY A 85 -36.98 -24.48 -4.81
N ASP A 86 -37.43 -24.16 -3.59
CA ASP A 86 -36.98 -24.79 -2.34
C ASP A 86 -35.48 -24.65 -2.08
N PHE A 87 -34.90 -23.47 -2.36
CA PHE A 87 -33.54 -23.15 -1.92
C PHE A 87 -33.57 -22.16 -0.75
N ARG A 88 -32.72 -22.40 0.24
CA ARG A 88 -32.30 -21.36 1.20
C ARG A 88 -31.08 -20.65 0.64
N ALA A 89 -30.97 -19.34 0.85
CA ALA A 89 -29.81 -18.58 0.42
C ALA A 89 -29.28 -17.63 1.49
N GLU A 90 -27.96 -17.49 1.54
CA GLU A 90 -27.26 -16.53 2.39
C GLU A 90 -26.54 -15.50 1.51
N ILE A 91 -26.78 -14.21 1.76
CA ILE A 91 -26.08 -13.12 1.10
C ILE A 91 -25.00 -12.58 2.05
N THR A 92 -23.74 -12.71 1.65
CA THR A 92 -22.60 -12.12 2.34
C THR A 92 -22.06 -10.92 1.55
N PRO A 93 -22.01 -9.70 2.13
CA PRO A 93 -21.32 -8.57 1.50
C PRO A 93 -19.80 -8.82 1.49
N LEU A 94 -19.15 -8.43 0.40
CA LEU A 94 -17.71 -8.46 0.26
C LEU A 94 -17.16 -7.05 0.18
N TYR A 95 -16.12 -6.79 0.95
CA TYR A 95 -15.47 -5.49 1.03
C TYR A 95 -14.09 -5.60 0.41
N ALA A 96 -13.68 -4.57 -0.33
CA ALA A 96 -12.30 -4.41 -0.74
C ALA A 96 -11.58 -3.61 0.35
N ALA A 97 -10.41 -4.08 0.77
CA ALA A 97 -9.51 -3.20 1.49
C ALA A 97 -9.15 -2.04 0.53
N PRO A 98 -9.15 -0.78 0.99
CA PRO A 98 -8.51 0.30 0.25
C PRO A 98 -7.13 -0.20 -0.14
N SER A 99 -6.73 -0.03 -1.41
CA SER A 99 -5.32 -0.22 -1.75
C SER A 99 -4.55 0.62 -0.76
N ALA A 100 -3.62 -0.01 -0.03
CA ALA A 100 -2.69 0.74 0.81
C ALA A 100 -2.22 1.90 -0.05
N PRO A 101 -2.25 3.14 0.44
CA PRO A 101 -1.54 4.19 -0.24
C PRO A 101 -0.11 3.66 -0.30
N VAL A 102 0.26 3.10 -1.44
CA VAL A 102 1.61 3.22 -1.94
C VAL A 102 1.69 4.72 -2.01
N ILE A 103 2.17 5.34 -0.93
CA ILE A 103 2.75 6.66 -1.01
C ILE A 103 3.78 6.41 -2.11
N PRO A 104 3.58 6.88 -3.37
CA PRO A 104 4.76 6.98 -4.20
C PRO A 104 5.62 7.91 -3.36
N ASP A 105 6.70 7.40 -2.76
CA ASP A 105 7.62 8.21 -1.96
C ASP A 105 7.74 9.52 -2.70
N GLY A 106 7.10 10.57 -2.16
CA GLY A 106 6.83 11.79 -2.93
C GLY A 106 8.15 12.23 -3.51
N TRP A 107 8.21 12.63 -4.79
CA TRP A 107 9.45 12.90 -5.52
C TRP A 107 10.57 13.39 -4.59
N ILE A 108 11.43 12.46 -4.16
CA ILE A 108 12.51 12.81 -3.25
C ILE A 108 13.43 13.70 -4.07
N SER A 109 13.63 14.94 -3.63
CA SER A 109 14.58 15.82 -4.28
C SER A 109 15.93 15.10 -4.36
N CYS A 110 16.59 15.09 -5.53
CA CYS A 110 17.88 14.42 -5.71
C CYS A 110 18.91 14.84 -4.63
N SER A 111 18.76 16.02 -4.03
CA SER A 111 19.59 16.52 -2.91
C SER A 111 19.45 15.71 -1.61
N GLU A 112 18.28 15.16 -1.32
CA GLU A 112 18.03 14.33 -0.12
C GLU A 112 18.59 12.91 -0.28
N ARG A 113 18.85 12.50 -1.53
CA ARG A 113 19.60 11.30 -1.92
C ARG A 113 20.95 11.69 -2.54
N MET A 114 21.68 12.65 -1.97
CA MET A 114 23.12 12.75 -2.23
C MET A 114 23.88 11.96 -1.16
N PRO A 115 25.04 11.35 -1.50
CA PRO A 115 25.85 10.68 -0.48
C PRO A 115 26.36 11.69 0.54
N GLU A 116 26.75 11.21 1.71
CA GLU A 116 27.46 12.04 2.67
C GLU A 116 28.84 12.44 2.12
N LYS A 117 29.33 13.60 2.56
CA LYS A 117 30.68 14.04 2.21
C LYS A 117 31.70 13.00 2.67
N ASN A 118 32.58 12.60 1.75
CA ASN A 118 33.59 11.55 1.88
C ASN A 118 33.06 10.11 1.83
N GLN A 119 31.77 9.89 1.56
CA GLN A 119 31.21 8.54 1.38
C GLN A 119 31.72 7.92 0.07
N ASN A 120 32.12 6.64 0.15
CA ASN A 120 32.44 5.85 -1.04
C ASN A 120 31.15 5.21 -1.57
N VAL A 121 30.93 5.35 -2.87
CA VAL A 121 29.71 4.90 -3.56
C VAL A 121 30.07 4.27 -4.90
N LEU A 122 29.13 3.51 -5.47
CA LEU A 122 29.16 3.16 -6.88
C LEU A 122 28.47 4.26 -7.68
N ILE A 123 29.05 4.66 -8.80
CA ILE A 123 28.48 5.62 -9.75
C ILE A 123 28.35 5.00 -11.14
N SER A 124 27.31 5.42 -11.86
CA SER A 124 27.14 5.14 -13.29
C SER A 124 27.35 6.42 -14.10
N VAL A 125 28.26 6.36 -15.07
CA VAL A 125 28.61 7.48 -15.96
C VAL A 125 28.32 7.08 -17.40
N ASN A 126 27.50 7.88 -18.08
CA ASN A 126 27.20 7.68 -19.49
C ASN A 126 28.08 8.58 -20.36
N PHE A 127 28.72 8.00 -21.37
CA PHE A 127 29.56 8.71 -22.35
C PHE A 127 28.83 9.02 -23.66
N ASP A 128 27.55 8.65 -23.78
CA ASP A 128 26.74 8.84 -24.99
C ASP A 128 27.45 8.35 -26.26
N SER A 129 28.06 7.17 -26.14
CA SER A 129 28.88 6.55 -27.18
C SER A 129 28.36 5.16 -27.50
N SER A 130 28.17 4.87 -28.79
CA SER A 130 27.83 3.52 -29.26
C SER A 130 29.01 2.54 -29.21
N LEU A 131 30.22 3.05 -28.92
CA LEU A 131 31.46 2.26 -28.85
C LEU A 131 31.94 2.05 -27.41
N VAL A 132 31.48 2.87 -26.47
CA VAL A 132 31.95 2.86 -25.07
C VAL A 132 30.76 2.65 -24.16
N GLU A 133 30.74 1.51 -23.48
CA GLU A 133 29.72 1.18 -22.51
C GLU A 133 29.72 2.17 -21.34
N PRO A 134 28.56 2.41 -20.70
CA PRO A 134 28.49 3.20 -19.48
C PRO A 134 29.44 2.66 -18.41
N LEU A 135 30.23 3.54 -17.81
CA LEU A 135 31.19 3.15 -16.79
C LEU A 135 30.48 3.03 -15.44
N ILE A 136 30.55 1.84 -14.86
CA ILE A 136 30.19 1.60 -13.45
C ILE A 136 31.48 1.51 -12.64
N CYS A 137 31.66 2.37 -11.65
CA CYS A 137 32.86 2.35 -10.83
C CYS A 137 32.64 2.90 -9.42
N SER A 138 33.57 2.58 -8.51
CA SER A 138 33.61 3.18 -7.18
C SER A 138 34.22 4.58 -7.24
N ALA A 139 33.61 5.52 -6.50
CA ALA A 139 34.08 6.88 -6.37
C ALA A 139 33.75 7.44 -4.97
N ARG A 140 34.51 8.46 -4.55
CA ARG A 140 34.25 9.17 -3.29
C ARG A 140 33.50 10.46 -3.57
N TYR A 141 32.38 10.68 -2.89
CA TYR A 141 31.65 11.94 -2.98
C TYR A 141 32.34 13.04 -2.14
N THR A 142 32.57 14.21 -2.72
CA THR A 142 33.28 15.33 -2.07
C THR A 142 32.35 16.34 -1.39
N GLY A 143 31.04 16.16 -1.52
CA GLY A 143 30.01 17.17 -1.21
C GLY A 143 29.54 17.95 -2.44
N SER A 144 30.21 17.80 -3.58
CA SER A 144 29.79 18.44 -4.85
C SER A 144 30.09 17.59 -6.09
N THR A 145 31.08 16.70 -6.04
CA THR A 145 31.52 15.86 -7.17
C THR A 145 31.93 14.48 -6.70
N PHE A 146 32.03 13.53 -7.64
CA PHE A 146 32.57 12.20 -7.40
C PHE A 146 34.03 12.15 -7.84
N ARG A 147 34.92 11.71 -6.95
CA ARG A 147 36.35 11.56 -7.23
C ARG A 147 36.75 10.09 -7.34
N ARG A 148 37.51 9.79 -8.39
CA ARG A 148 38.14 8.49 -8.61
C ARG A 148 39.58 8.73 -9.07
N GLY A 149 40.54 8.56 -8.15
CA GLY A 149 41.92 8.98 -8.40
C GLY A 149 41.97 10.47 -8.77
N ASP A 150 42.62 10.78 -9.89
CA ASP A 150 42.73 12.15 -10.42
C ASP A 150 41.50 12.61 -11.20
N ALA A 151 40.55 11.71 -11.51
CA ALA A 151 39.34 12.04 -12.24
C ALA A 151 38.28 12.68 -11.33
N THR A 152 37.65 13.75 -11.82
CA THR A 152 36.54 14.45 -11.16
C THR A 152 35.30 14.40 -12.03
N ILE A 153 34.23 13.77 -11.53
CA ILE A 153 32.97 13.55 -12.23
C ILE A 153 31.88 14.38 -11.55
N LYS A 154 31.13 15.16 -12.34
CA LYS A 154 30.03 15.97 -11.81
C LYS A 154 28.75 15.14 -11.72
N PRO A 155 27.89 15.34 -10.70
CA PRO A 155 26.54 14.81 -10.71
C PRO A 155 25.72 15.51 -11.80
N GLY A 156 24.82 14.78 -12.46
CA GLY A 156 23.86 15.34 -13.40
C GLY A 156 23.51 14.39 -14.55
N ASN A 157 22.71 14.89 -15.49
CA ASN A 157 22.18 14.12 -16.62
C ASN A 157 22.90 14.38 -17.95
N GLY A 158 24.05 15.06 -17.91
CA GLY A 158 24.87 15.31 -19.10
C GLY A 158 25.82 14.16 -19.46
N ILE A 159 26.47 14.29 -20.61
CA ILE A 159 27.56 13.40 -21.04
C ILE A 159 28.72 13.52 -20.04
N GLU A 160 29.32 12.38 -19.68
CA GLU A 160 30.42 12.27 -18.70
C GLU A 160 30.04 12.68 -17.26
N GLN A 161 28.74 12.76 -16.97
CA GLN A 161 28.22 13.02 -15.63
C GLN A 161 27.71 11.74 -14.98
N ALA A 162 27.79 11.72 -13.65
CA ALA A 162 27.22 10.64 -12.85
C ALA A 162 25.70 10.83 -12.77
N THR A 163 24.98 9.95 -13.43
CA THR A 163 23.51 9.98 -13.51
C THR A 163 22.86 9.24 -12.34
N HIS A 164 23.50 8.15 -11.89
CA HIS A 164 23.01 7.29 -10.81
C HIS A 164 24.15 6.96 -9.85
N TRP A 165 23.80 6.76 -8.58
CA TRP A 165 24.72 6.28 -7.56
C TRP A 165 24.01 5.37 -6.56
N MET A 166 24.78 4.53 -5.86
CA MET A 166 24.31 3.77 -4.70
C MET A 166 25.44 3.56 -3.69
N PRO A 167 25.14 3.32 -2.39
CA PRO A 167 26.15 2.88 -1.43
C PRO A 167 26.87 1.62 -1.92
N LEU A 168 28.09 1.38 -1.44
CA LEU A 168 28.76 0.10 -1.69
C LEU A 168 27.91 -1.03 -1.07
N PRO A 169 27.73 -2.14 -1.79
CA PRO A 169 27.04 -3.30 -1.22
C PRO A 169 27.80 -3.81 -0.01
N GLU A 170 27.08 -4.39 0.94
CA GLU A 170 27.73 -5.07 2.05
C GLU A 170 28.63 -6.19 1.52
N PRO A 171 29.80 -6.42 2.14
CA PRO A 171 30.67 -7.51 1.75
C PRO A 171 29.93 -8.84 1.88
N PRO A 172 30.21 -9.84 1.02
CA PRO A 172 29.64 -11.17 1.16
C PRO A 172 29.93 -11.70 2.56
N GLN A 173 28.90 -12.14 3.28
CA GLN A 173 29.06 -12.83 4.56
C GLN A 173 29.40 -14.29 4.28
N GLU A 174 30.51 -14.79 4.84
CA GLU A 174 30.81 -16.22 4.79
C GLU A 174 29.75 -16.97 5.59
N VAL A 175 29.00 -17.84 4.91
CA VAL A 175 28.08 -18.77 5.57
C VAL A 175 28.93 -19.90 6.14
N ASN A 176 29.20 -19.86 7.45
CA ASN A 176 29.81 -20.97 8.19
C ASN A 176 28.81 -22.11 8.43
#